data_AF-A0A4Q3RIM1-F1
#
_entry.id   AF-A0A4Q3RIM1-F1
#
_cell.length_a   1.000
_cell.length_b   1.000
_cell.length_c   1.000
_cell.angle_alpha   90.00
_cell.angle_beta   90.00
_cell.angle_gamma   90.00
#
_symmetry.space_group_name_H-M   'P 1'
#
loop_
_entity.id
_entity.type
_entity.pdbx_description
1 polymer ?
#
loop_
_entity_poly.entity_id
_entity_poly.type
_entity_poly.pdbx_seq_one_letter_code
_entity_poly.pdbx_strand_id
1 'polypeptide(L)'
;MSESPQATFFSGCIWPVGSSELAMFLQRAVTKAYGQKSAGMEIGKLMLRDKNEFFKAYESDFKDVKPADFKESPFMYNMDKSENTLMVYESPKIATLANFTYVYSGGAHGNYSTIYTSYDLVNKKELKLTDVISVEGKKKLGSLLAKSLRSQFKLKPTDALTEVLFENKIAPNDNFYITGKGIGFSYAPY
;
A
#
# COMPACT_ATOMS: atom_id res chain seq x y z
N MET A 1 -2.77 18.28 30.35
CA MET A 1 -2.64 18.26 28.87
C MET A 1 -3.05 16.91 28.27
N SER A 2 -4.04 16.19 28.83
CA SER A 2 -4.34 14.79 28.45
C SER A 2 -5.76 14.55 27.91
N GLU A 3 -6.50 15.58 27.47
CA GLU A 3 -7.91 15.41 27.08
C GLU A 3 -8.30 16.05 25.74
N SER A 4 -7.34 16.59 24.98
CA SER A 4 -7.62 17.09 23.63
C SER A 4 -7.35 15.98 22.63
N PRO A 5 -8.25 15.77 21.65
CA PRO A 5 -8.02 14.80 20.59
C PRO A 5 -6.78 15.15 19.77
N GLN A 6 -6.17 14.12 19.21
CA GLN A 6 -4.88 14.19 18.55
C GLN A 6 -4.98 13.76 17.09
N ALA A 7 -4.29 14.51 16.24
CA ALA A 7 -4.01 14.11 14.87
C ALA A 7 -2.53 13.76 14.76
N THR A 8 -2.21 12.55 14.30
CA THR A 8 -0.83 12.12 14.06
C THR A 8 -0.60 11.83 12.59
N PHE A 9 0.51 12.33 12.05
CA PHE A 9 0.92 12.05 10.67
C PHE A 9 2.35 11.52 10.64
N PHE A 10 2.56 10.44 9.88
CA PHE A 10 3.87 9.91 9.55
C PHE A 10 3.99 9.66 8.05
N SER A 11 5.11 10.08 7.45
CA SER A 11 5.46 9.72 6.08
C SER A 11 6.94 9.33 6.00
N GLY A 12 7.21 8.16 5.43
CA GLY A 12 8.55 7.61 5.24
C GLY A 12 8.72 7.08 3.81
N CYS A 13 9.92 7.21 3.27
CA CYS A 13 10.18 6.76 1.90
C CYS A 13 11.64 6.37 1.71
N ILE A 14 11.86 5.23 1.07
CA ILE A 14 13.16 4.92 0.47
C ILE A 14 13.41 5.82 -0.73
N TRP A 15 14.64 6.31 -0.90
CA TRP A 15 14.98 7.25 -1.96
C TRP A 15 16.20 6.81 -2.77
N PRO A 16 16.07 6.58 -4.09
CA PRO A 16 17.22 6.33 -4.95
C PRO A 16 18.14 7.55 -5.02
N VAL A 17 19.43 7.34 -4.74
CA VAL A 17 20.45 8.40 -4.76
C VAL A 17 21.13 8.54 -6.12
N GLY A 18 21.59 9.75 -6.43
CA GLY A 18 22.32 10.06 -7.67
C GLY A 18 21.42 10.50 -8.83
N SER A 19 22.03 10.64 -10.01
CA SER A 19 21.44 11.23 -11.22
C SER A 19 21.55 10.34 -12.47
N SER A 20 21.87 9.05 -12.30
CA SER A 20 21.85 8.10 -13.41
C SER A 20 20.44 7.95 -13.98
N GLU A 21 20.31 7.49 -15.23
CA GLU A 21 18.98 7.26 -15.82
C GLU A 21 18.13 6.28 -15.00
N LEU A 22 18.77 5.27 -14.42
CA LEU A 22 18.10 4.31 -13.53
C LEU A 22 17.65 4.98 -12.22
N ALA A 23 18.50 5.81 -11.61
CA ALA A 23 18.15 6.56 -10.40
C ALA A 23 16.96 7.48 -10.67
N MET A 24 16.98 8.26 -11.75
CA MET A 24 15.87 9.14 -12.14
C MET A 24 14.59 8.37 -12.46
N PHE A 25 14.69 7.19 -13.08
CA PHE A 25 13.55 6.30 -13.31
C PHE A 25 12.94 5.84 -11.98
N LEU A 26 13.76 5.37 -11.04
CA LEU A 26 13.28 4.91 -9.74
C LEU A 26 12.75 6.07 -8.88
N GLN A 27 13.31 7.27 -8.96
CA GLN A 27 12.78 8.47 -8.30
C GLN A 27 11.38 8.82 -8.84
N ARG A 28 11.15 8.70 -10.16
CA ARG A 28 9.80 8.84 -10.76
C ARG A 28 8.85 7.73 -10.30
N ALA A 29 9.34 6.50 -10.22
CA ALA A 29 8.56 5.36 -9.72
C ALA A 29 8.10 5.56 -8.27
N VAL A 30 9.01 5.98 -7.39
CA VAL A 30 8.73 6.31 -5.99
C VAL A 30 7.72 7.46 -5.87
N THR A 31 7.95 8.55 -6.60
CA THR A 31 7.07 9.73 -6.51
C THR A 31 5.68 9.51 -7.10
N LYS A 32 5.52 8.56 -8.02
CA LYS A 32 4.19 8.12 -8.53
C LYS A 32 3.32 7.51 -7.43
N ALA A 33 3.90 6.95 -6.36
CA ALA A 33 3.16 6.46 -5.20
C ALA A 33 2.39 7.57 -4.47
N TYR A 34 2.89 8.81 -4.55
CA TYR A 34 2.27 10.02 -4.00
C TYR A 34 1.27 10.67 -4.98
N GLY A 35 0.82 9.92 -5.99
CA GLY A 35 -0.10 10.35 -7.03
C GLY A 35 0.54 10.50 -8.41
N GLN A 36 -0.22 10.23 -9.47
CA GLN A 36 0.27 10.24 -10.87
C GLN A 36 0.88 11.58 -11.30
N LYS A 37 0.33 12.69 -10.79
CA LYS A 37 0.83 14.05 -11.07
C LYS A 37 2.10 14.42 -10.28
N SER A 38 2.50 13.58 -9.33
CA SER A 38 3.65 13.83 -8.46
C SER A 38 4.95 13.29 -9.04
N ALA A 39 4.91 12.58 -10.18
CA ALA A 39 6.07 11.93 -10.78
C ALA A 39 7.21 12.93 -11.08
N GLY A 40 8.36 12.71 -10.46
CA GLY A 40 9.56 13.54 -10.61
C GLY A 40 9.62 14.78 -9.73
N MET A 41 8.64 15.00 -8.84
CA MET A 41 8.71 16.07 -7.84
C MET A 41 9.66 15.72 -6.69
N GLU A 42 10.12 16.73 -5.97
CA GLU A 42 10.96 16.54 -4.78
C GLU A 42 10.16 15.83 -3.67
N ILE A 43 10.65 14.67 -3.22
CA ILE A 43 9.94 13.81 -2.27
C ILE A 43 9.58 14.52 -0.96
N GLY A 44 10.49 15.35 -0.42
CA GLY A 44 10.23 16.11 0.81
C GLY A 44 9.07 17.09 0.67
N LYS A 45 8.90 17.70 -0.50
CA LYS A 45 7.76 18.59 -0.79
C LYS A 45 6.44 17.83 -0.89
N LEU A 46 6.46 16.62 -1.45
CA LEU A 46 5.28 15.76 -1.52
C LEU A 46 4.84 15.31 -0.12
N MET A 47 5.77 14.84 0.71
CA MET A 47 5.48 14.47 2.10
C MET A 47 4.97 15.66 2.91
N LEU A 48 5.56 16.85 2.73
CA LEU A 48 5.10 18.08 3.39
C LEU A 48 3.72 18.50 2.92
N ARG A 49 3.42 18.38 1.61
CA ARG A 49 2.07 18.61 1.06
C ARG A 49 1.07 17.69 1.75
N ASP A 50 1.30 16.38 1.75
CA ASP A 50 0.35 15.39 2.26
C ASP A 50 0.14 15.55 3.78
N LYS A 51 1.20 15.91 4.52
CA LYS A 51 1.11 16.30 5.94
C LYS A 51 0.19 17.50 6.12
N ASN A 52 0.42 18.57 5.36
CA ASN A 52 -0.34 19.81 5.49
C ASN A 52 -1.81 19.62 5.08
N GLU A 53 -2.07 18.84 4.04
CA GLU A 53 -3.42 18.47 3.60
C GLU A 53 -4.14 17.65 4.68
N PHE A 54 -3.46 16.69 5.32
CA PHE A 54 -4.02 15.91 6.43
C PHE A 54 -4.44 16.80 7.61
N PHE A 55 -3.55 17.66 8.11
CA PHE A 55 -3.90 18.53 9.25
C PHE A 55 -4.97 19.56 8.90
N LYS A 56 -4.95 20.10 7.67
CA LYS A 56 -6.00 21.01 7.21
C LYS A 56 -7.36 20.31 7.13
N ALA A 57 -7.39 19.05 6.67
CA ALA A 57 -8.62 18.25 6.65
C ALA A 57 -9.12 17.99 8.08
N TYR A 58 -8.23 17.57 8.99
CA TYR A 58 -8.56 17.38 10.40
C TYR A 58 -9.18 18.63 11.05
N GLU A 59 -8.55 19.79 10.89
CA GLU A 59 -9.09 21.06 11.40
C GLU A 59 -10.44 21.40 10.78
N SER A 60 -10.62 21.14 9.49
CA SER A 60 -11.87 21.39 8.77
C SER A 60 -13.01 20.47 9.23
N ASP A 61 -12.72 19.18 9.43
CA ASP A 61 -13.70 18.16 9.79
C ASP A 61 -14.24 18.38 11.21
N PHE A 62 -13.43 18.95 12.10
CA PHE A 62 -13.78 19.16 13.50
C PHE A 62 -13.99 20.65 13.90
N LYS A 63 -14.02 21.57 12.93
CA LYS A 63 -14.13 23.02 13.19
C LYS A 63 -15.38 23.44 13.99
N ASP A 64 -16.48 22.69 13.84
CA ASP A 64 -17.78 22.99 14.44
C ASP A 64 -18.08 22.11 15.68
N VAL A 65 -17.14 21.24 16.08
CA VAL A 65 -17.29 20.37 17.26
C VAL A 65 -17.10 21.18 18.53
N LYS A 66 -18.02 21.03 19.49
CA LYS A 66 -17.94 21.80 20.74
C LYS A 66 -16.89 21.19 21.67
N PRO A 67 -16.22 22.00 22.50
CA PRO A 67 -15.28 21.48 23.50
C PRO A 67 -15.87 20.46 24.48
N ALA A 68 -17.19 20.49 24.72
CA ALA A 68 -17.87 19.49 25.55
C ALA A 68 -17.89 18.11 24.87
N ASP A 69 -18.14 18.07 23.56
CA ASP A 69 -18.23 16.83 22.78
C ASP A 69 -16.85 16.15 22.70
N PHE A 70 -15.77 16.93 22.58
CA PHE A 70 -14.40 16.41 22.67
C PHE A 70 -14.10 15.75 24.01
N LYS A 71 -14.64 16.27 25.11
CA LYS A 71 -14.41 15.70 26.45
C LYS A 71 -15.23 14.44 26.69
N GLU A 72 -16.42 14.37 26.12
CA GLU A 72 -17.29 13.20 26.26
C GLU A 72 -16.72 11.97 25.53
N SER A 73 -16.06 12.16 24.39
CA SER A 73 -15.51 11.05 23.59
C SER A 73 -14.24 11.44 22.82
N PRO A 74 -13.12 11.76 23.49
CA PRO A 74 -11.92 12.29 22.84
C PRO A 74 -11.34 11.34 21.78
N PHE A 75 -11.45 10.03 21.99
CA PHE A 75 -10.94 9.01 21.06
C PHE A 75 -11.68 9.00 19.71
N MET A 76 -12.94 9.43 19.66
CA MET A 76 -13.72 9.50 18.41
C MET A 76 -13.19 10.55 17.44
N TYR A 77 -12.40 11.49 17.96
CA TYR A 77 -11.84 12.60 17.21
C TYR A 77 -10.33 12.43 17.01
N ASN A 78 -9.74 11.31 17.42
CA ASN A 78 -8.35 11.00 17.09
C ASN A 78 -8.25 10.56 15.63
N MET A 79 -7.26 11.07 14.92
CA MET A 79 -6.94 10.64 13.56
C MET A 79 -5.46 10.31 13.45
N ASP A 80 -5.14 9.19 12.82
CA ASP A 80 -3.76 8.81 12.56
C ASP A 80 -3.60 8.45 11.09
N LYS A 81 -2.56 8.98 10.44
CA LYS A 81 -2.21 8.63 9.07
C LYS A 81 -0.74 8.26 8.99
N SER A 82 -0.45 7.10 8.40
CA SER A 82 0.92 6.66 8.13
C SER A 82 1.06 6.24 6.68
N GLU A 83 2.10 6.76 6.02
CA GLU A 83 2.43 6.44 4.63
C GLU A 83 3.89 6.00 4.53
N ASN A 84 4.15 4.89 3.84
CA ASN A 84 5.49 4.34 3.70
C ASN A 84 5.73 3.80 2.29
N THR A 85 6.79 4.26 1.63
CA THR A 85 7.32 3.59 0.43
C THR A 85 8.59 2.82 0.78
N LEU A 86 8.55 1.50 0.60
CA LEU A 86 9.57 0.55 1.03
C LEU A 86 10.12 -0.24 -0.17
N MET A 87 11.39 -0.66 -0.08
CA MET A 87 11.99 -1.63 -1.01
C MET A 87 11.68 -3.04 -0.51
N VAL A 88 10.94 -3.82 -1.29
CA VAL A 88 10.58 -5.21 -0.97
C VAL A 88 11.60 -6.18 -1.52
N TYR A 89 12.08 -5.91 -2.73
CA TYR A 89 13.04 -6.76 -3.42
C TYR A 89 13.87 -5.92 -4.38
N GLU A 90 15.16 -6.22 -4.45
CA GLU A 90 16.09 -5.59 -5.39
C GLU A 90 17.04 -6.64 -5.96
N SER A 91 17.31 -6.52 -7.26
CA SER A 91 18.32 -7.26 -8.01
C SER A 91 18.78 -6.40 -9.18
N PRO A 92 19.83 -6.79 -9.93
CA PRO A 92 20.26 -6.01 -11.09
C PRO A 92 19.20 -5.83 -12.20
N LYS A 93 18.14 -6.65 -12.22
CA LYS A 93 17.10 -6.63 -13.28
C LYS A 93 15.72 -6.20 -12.78
N ILE A 94 15.41 -6.41 -11.50
CA ILE A 94 14.07 -6.19 -10.95
C ILE A 94 14.18 -5.45 -9.63
N ALA A 95 13.36 -4.42 -9.46
CA ALA A 95 13.04 -3.85 -8.14
C ALA A 95 11.53 -3.93 -7.88
N THR A 96 11.16 -4.15 -6.64
CA THR A 96 9.77 -4.19 -6.19
C THR A 96 9.61 -3.23 -5.03
N LEU A 97 8.69 -2.28 -5.19
CA LEU A 97 8.31 -1.33 -4.15
C LEU A 97 7.00 -1.76 -3.49
N ALA A 98 6.88 -1.46 -2.20
CA ALA A 98 5.62 -1.50 -1.47
C ALA A 98 5.26 -0.08 -1.03
N ASN A 99 4.04 0.34 -1.34
CA ASN A 99 3.45 1.59 -0.90
C ASN A 99 2.36 1.25 0.12
N PHE A 100 2.70 1.38 1.39
CA PHE A 100 1.82 1.14 2.52
C PHE A 100 1.13 2.44 2.93
N THR A 101 -0.17 2.35 3.18
CA THR A 101 -0.97 3.43 3.76
C THR A 101 -1.81 2.86 4.88
N TYR A 102 -1.81 3.54 6.02
CA TYR A 102 -2.71 3.34 7.14
C TYR A 102 -3.45 4.63 7.45
N VAL A 103 -4.76 4.52 7.72
CA VAL A 103 -5.60 5.63 8.15
C VAL A 103 -6.51 5.15 9.28
N TYR A 104 -6.44 5.84 10.41
CA TYR A 104 -7.45 5.84 11.45
C TYR A 104 -8.16 7.18 11.43
N SER A 105 -9.49 7.17 11.41
CA SER A 105 -10.33 8.37 11.30
C SER A 105 -11.41 8.39 12.39
N GLY A 106 -11.08 7.88 13.58
CA GLY A 106 -12.06 7.60 14.64
C GLY A 106 -12.77 6.24 14.48
N GLY A 107 -13.35 5.74 15.57
CA GLY A 107 -14.08 4.47 15.62
C GLY A 107 -13.26 3.28 16.14
N ALA A 108 -13.69 2.06 15.82
CA ALA A 108 -13.17 0.84 16.45
C ALA A 108 -11.76 0.42 15.96
N HIS A 109 -11.41 0.69 14.71
CA HIS A 109 -10.12 0.31 14.13
C HIS A 109 -9.76 1.20 12.93
N GLY A 110 -8.48 1.21 12.55
CA GLY A 110 -8.00 1.84 11.32
C GLY A 110 -8.12 0.91 10.10
N ASN A 111 -7.93 1.48 8.91
CA ASN A 111 -7.82 0.77 7.65
C ASN A 111 -6.39 0.86 7.13
N TYR A 112 -5.95 -0.18 6.43
CA TYR A 112 -4.66 -0.14 5.74
C TYR A 112 -4.72 -0.82 4.39
N SER A 113 -3.79 -0.44 3.53
CA SER A 113 -3.52 -1.15 2.29
C SER A 113 -2.03 -1.13 1.99
N THR A 114 -1.58 -2.08 1.17
CA THR A 114 -0.25 -2.04 0.58
C THR A 114 -0.39 -2.29 -0.90
N ILE A 115 0.05 -1.34 -1.71
CA ILE A 115 0.14 -1.48 -3.16
C ILE A 115 1.57 -1.82 -3.52
N TYR A 116 1.75 -2.93 -4.21
CA TYR A 116 3.04 -3.36 -4.71
C TYR A 116 3.20 -2.94 -6.17
N THR A 117 4.43 -2.60 -6.54
CA THR A 117 4.76 -2.33 -7.94
C THR A 117 6.15 -2.88 -8.24
N SER A 118 6.22 -3.75 -9.25
CA SER A 118 7.48 -4.34 -9.72
C SER A 118 7.95 -3.63 -10.98
N TYR A 119 9.26 -3.43 -11.10
CA TYR A 119 9.90 -2.71 -12.19
C TYR A 119 10.98 -3.55 -12.83
N ASP A 120 11.02 -3.54 -14.16
CA ASP A 120 12.16 -3.99 -14.97
C ASP A 120 13.19 -2.85 -15.03
N LEU A 121 14.36 -3.08 -14.42
CA LEU A 121 15.44 -2.10 -14.31
C LEU A 121 16.27 -2.00 -15.59
N VAL A 122 16.26 -3.04 -16.44
CA VAL A 122 16.98 -3.04 -17.72
C VAL A 122 16.23 -2.15 -18.71
N ASN A 123 14.91 -2.36 -18.80
CA ASN A 123 14.04 -1.64 -19.73
C ASN A 123 13.43 -0.37 -19.13
N LYS A 124 13.69 -0.08 -17.85
CA LYS A 124 13.14 1.08 -17.12
C LYS A 124 11.62 1.15 -17.26
N LYS A 125 10.95 0.03 -16.97
CA LYS A 125 9.52 -0.17 -17.20
C LYS A 125 8.82 -0.73 -15.95
N GLU A 126 7.64 -0.20 -15.65
CA GLU A 126 6.71 -0.82 -14.70
C GLU A 126 6.12 -2.11 -15.28
N LEU A 127 6.24 -3.21 -14.54
CA LEU A 127 5.74 -4.51 -14.97
C LEU A 127 4.25 -4.62 -14.72
N LYS A 128 3.49 -4.92 -15.78
CA LYS A 128 2.09 -5.33 -15.69
C LYS A 128 2.00 -6.84 -15.59
N LEU A 129 0.88 -7.35 -15.10
CA LEU A 129 0.67 -8.81 -14.99
C LEU A 129 0.81 -9.52 -16.35
N THR A 130 0.45 -8.85 -17.45
CA THR A 130 0.62 -9.36 -18.84
C THR A 130 2.07 -9.44 -19.30
N ASP A 131 2.99 -8.70 -18.67
CA ASP A 131 4.42 -8.77 -18.98
C ASP A 131 5.07 -10.01 -18.36
N VAL A 132 4.42 -10.62 -17.36
CA VAL A 132 5.02 -11.66 -16.50
C VAL A 132 4.27 -12.98 -16.54
N ILE A 133 2.98 -12.98 -16.90
CA ILE A 133 2.13 -14.17 -17.02
C ILE A 133 1.44 -14.18 -18.39
N SER A 134 1.57 -15.30 -19.12
CA SER A 134 0.89 -15.52 -20.40
C SER A 134 -0.63 -15.60 -20.24
N VAL A 135 -1.36 -15.50 -21.35
CA VAL A 135 -2.83 -15.65 -21.35
C VAL A 135 -3.25 -17.01 -20.77
N GLU A 136 -2.55 -18.08 -21.11
CA GLU A 136 -2.77 -19.43 -20.59
C GLU A 136 -2.42 -19.51 -19.09
N GLY A 137 -1.37 -18.82 -18.66
CA GLY A 137 -0.99 -18.72 -17.25
C GLY A 137 -2.08 -18.04 -16.42
N LYS A 138 -2.66 -16.94 -16.93
CA LYS A 138 -3.76 -16.23 -16.26
C LYS A 138 -4.98 -17.13 -16.02
N LYS A 139 -5.32 -18.01 -16.99
CA LYS A 139 -6.42 -18.98 -16.84
C LYS A 139 -6.19 -19.98 -15.69
N LYS A 140 -4.93 -20.27 -15.36
CA LYS A 140 -4.54 -21.19 -14.26
C LYS A 140 -4.31 -20.49 -12.92
N LEU A 141 -4.28 -19.16 -12.90
CA LEU A 141 -3.80 -18.40 -11.75
C LEU A 141 -4.71 -18.55 -10.52
N GLY A 142 -6.04 -18.56 -10.70
CA GLY A 142 -6.98 -18.77 -9.59
C GLY A 142 -6.78 -20.11 -8.87
N SER A 143 -6.53 -21.20 -9.60
CA SER A 143 -6.28 -22.51 -8.98
C SER A 143 -4.91 -22.59 -8.30
N LEU A 144 -3.89 -21.94 -8.86
CA LEU A 144 -2.57 -21.82 -8.22
C LEU A 144 -2.63 -20.98 -6.93
N LEU A 145 -3.38 -19.89 -6.94
CA LEU A 145 -3.63 -19.06 -5.75
C LEU A 145 -4.36 -19.85 -4.67
N ALA A 146 -5.43 -20.57 -5.02
CA ALA A 146 -6.13 -21.43 -4.09
C ALA A 146 -5.22 -22.52 -3.50
N LYS A 147 -4.36 -23.13 -4.31
CA LYS A 147 -3.38 -24.12 -3.83
C LYS A 147 -2.37 -23.48 -2.86
N SER A 148 -1.88 -22.30 -3.17
CA SER A 148 -0.95 -21.54 -2.31
C SER A 148 -1.61 -21.18 -0.97
N LEU A 149 -2.84 -20.65 -1.01
CA LEU A 149 -3.62 -20.30 0.17
C LEU A 149 -3.86 -21.52 1.07
N ARG A 150 -4.27 -22.66 0.50
CA ARG A 150 -4.46 -23.90 1.26
C ARG A 150 -3.17 -24.34 1.96
N SER A 151 -2.02 -24.23 1.29
CA SER A 151 -0.73 -24.52 1.91
C SER A 151 -0.39 -23.56 3.04
N GLN A 152 -0.68 -22.27 2.88
CA GLN A 152 -0.39 -21.23 3.87
C GLN A 152 -1.22 -21.41 5.14
N PHE A 153 -2.51 -21.73 4.99
CA PHE A 153 -3.46 -21.89 6.08
C PHE A 153 -3.67 -23.35 6.52
N LYS A 154 -2.86 -24.29 5.99
CA LYS A 154 -2.91 -25.73 6.30
C LYS A 154 -4.30 -26.36 6.06
N LEU A 155 -5.03 -25.88 5.06
CA LEU A 155 -6.32 -26.44 4.64
C LEU A 155 -6.11 -27.74 3.86
N LYS A 156 -6.93 -28.75 4.12
CA LYS A 156 -6.98 -29.99 3.32
C LYS A 156 -7.54 -29.67 1.92
N PRO A 157 -7.33 -30.55 0.93
CA PRO A 157 -7.89 -30.34 -0.42
C PRO A 157 -9.42 -30.18 -0.46
N THR A 158 -10.13 -30.80 0.50
CA THR A 158 -11.60 -30.80 0.58
C THR A 158 -12.19 -29.63 1.37
N ASP A 159 -11.38 -28.93 2.17
CA ASP A 159 -11.89 -27.87 3.04
C ASP A 159 -12.38 -26.70 2.19
N ALA A 160 -13.41 -25.98 2.64
CA ALA A 160 -13.84 -24.77 1.94
C ALA A 160 -12.81 -23.65 2.16
N LEU A 161 -12.60 -22.80 1.16
CA LEU A 161 -11.77 -21.60 1.35
C LEU A 161 -12.45 -20.59 2.29
N THR A 162 -13.77 -20.72 2.53
CA THR A 162 -14.53 -19.89 3.47
C THR A 162 -14.11 -20.05 4.93
N GLU A 163 -13.29 -21.06 5.25
CA GLU A 163 -12.64 -21.20 6.56
C GLU A 163 -11.68 -20.03 6.84
N VAL A 164 -11.16 -19.38 5.78
CA VAL A 164 -10.17 -18.29 5.90
C VAL A 164 -10.47 -17.07 5.01
N LEU A 165 -11.45 -17.17 4.12
CA LEU A 165 -11.93 -16.10 3.23
C LEU A 165 -13.44 -15.87 3.42
N PHE A 166 -13.95 -14.73 2.96
CA PHE A 166 -15.40 -14.51 2.89
C PHE A 166 -16.08 -15.30 1.76
N GLU A 167 -15.33 -15.65 0.71
CA GLU A 167 -15.84 -16.39 -0.45
C GLU A 167 -15.10 -17.71 -0.64
N ASN A 168 -15.77 -18.71 -1.22
CA ASN A 168 -15.15 -20.01 -1.54
C ASN A 168 -14.27 -19.96 -2.81
N LYS A 169 -13.65 -18.82 -3.10
CA LYS A 169 -12.77 -18.60 -4.25
C LYS A 169 -11.76 -17.50 -3.93
N ILE A 170 -10.64 -17.54 -4.63
CA ILE A 170 -9.64 -16.47 -4.66
C ILE A 170 -9.38 -16.07 -6.11
N ALA A 171 -9.70 -14.83 -6.45
CA ALA A 171 -9.49 -14.29 -7.79
C ALA A 171 -8.13 -13.60 -7.87
N PRO A 172 -7.39 -13.72 -8.99
CA PRO A 172 -6.23 -12.87 -9.22
C PRO A 172 -6.60 -11.39 -9.19
N ASN A 173 -5.66 -10.55 -8.77
CA ASN A 173 -5.78 -9.09 -8.82
C ASN A 173 -4.54 -8.48 -9.49
N ASP A 174 -4.55 -7.16 -9.66
CA ASP A 174 -3.40 -6.43 -10.22
C ASP A 174 -2.38 -5.99 -9.15
N ASN A 175 -2.64 -6.28 -7.86
CA ASN A 175 -1.74 -5.97 -6.75
C ASN A 175 -0.77 -7.13 -6.49
N PHE A 176 0.13 -7.36 -7.45
CA PHE A 176 1.12 -8.43 -7.39
C PHE A 176 2.53 -7.87 -7.20
N TYR A 177 3.43 -8.74 -6.74
CA TYR A 177 4.83 -8.41 -6.54
C TYR A 177 5.75 -9.55 -6.97
N ILE A 178 6.95 -9.20 -7.42
CA ILE A 178 7.97 -10.17 -7.84
C ILE A 178 9.13 -10.14 -6.85
N THR A 179 9.64 -11.32 -6.54
CA THR A 179 10.87 -11.52 -5.77
C THR A 179 11.75 -12.52 -6.51
N GLY A 180 12.96 -12.76 -5.99
CA GLY A 180 13.84 -13.81 -6.49
C GLY A 180 13.28 -15.24 -6.33
N LYS A 181 12.18 -15.42 -5.58
CA LYS A 181 11.55 -16.73 -5.34
C LYS A 181 10.25 -16.95 -6.13
N GLY A 182 9.72 -15.90 -6.78
CA GLY A 182 8.48 -16.00 -7.55
C GLY A 182 7.60 -14.77 -7.43
N ILE A 183 6.33 -14.96 -7.75
CA ILE A 183 5.28 -13.93 -7.75
C ILE A 183 4.34 -14.12 -6.56
N GLY A 184 4.05 -13.03 -5.85
CA GLY A 184 3.03 -12.97 -4.80
C GLY A 184 1.89 -12.04 -5.18
N PHE A 185 0.72 -12.26 -4.57
CA PHE A 185 -0.47 -11.43 -4.74
C PHE A 185 -0.92 -10.93 -3.38
N SER A 186 -1.12 -9.63 -3.26
CA SER A 186 -1.53 -8.98 -2.03
C SER A 186 -3.00 -8.62 -2.08
N TYR A 187 -3.73 -9.03 -1.03
CA TYR A 187 -5.13 -8.71 -0.83
C TYR A 187 -5.19 -7.83 0.40
N ALA A 188 -5.67 -6.59 0.23
CA ALA A 188 -5.93 -5.73 1.38
C ALA A 188 -7.08 -6.35 2.21
N PRO A 189 -7.20 -6.01 3.51
CA PRO A 189 -8.41 -6.30 4.25
C PRO A 189 -9.63 -5.77 3.50
N TYR A 190 -10.73 -6.52 3.57
CA TYR A 190 -12.03 -6.29 2.92
C TYR A 190 -12.10 -6.73 1.45
#